data_AF-A0A9Q1C1J4-F1
#
_entry.id   AF-A0A9Q1C1J4-F1
#
_cell.length_a   1.000
_cell.length_b   1.000
_cell.length_c   1.000
_cell.angle_alpha   90.00
_cell.angle_beta   90.00
_cell.angle_gamma   90.00
#
_symmetry.space_group_name_H-M   'P 1'
#
loop_
_entity.id
_entity.type
_entity.pdbx_description
1 polymer ?
#
loop_
_entity_poly.entity_id
_entity_poly.type
_entity_poly.pdbx_seq_one_letter_code
_entity_poly.pdbx_strand_id
1 'polypeptide(L)'
;MTIKVVRKCGKDNPRRWLQDRTIFACLSNHYLLYLISFQKEPNSALGGPYLAAHLRRQDYARNNRKDVPSLENAAKHIIKLLKKHKLKKVFIATDAPNFEIKELKDYLSGYEVYHYVPPKAVLENFMDGGVAIIDQWICAHARYFIGTGTSTFSFRIHEERQILGFDPKMTYNRFCGEGEEKNCDQPSVWNIRW
;
A
#
# COMPACT_ATOMS: atom_id res chain seq x y z
N MET A 1 -9.77 12.29 6.26
CA MET A 1 -10.71 12.17 5.14
C MET A 1 -10.97 10.70 4.87
N THR A 2 -12.22 10.25 4.98
CA THR A 2 -12.60 8.83 4.95
C THR A 2 -12.70 8.33 3.51
N ILE A 3 -11.97 7.27 3.17
CA ILE A 3 -12.13 6.56 1.90
C ILE A 3 -13.47 5.83 1.96
N LYS A 4 -14.43 6.26 1.14
CA LYS A 4 -15.67 5.51 0.92
C LYS A 4 -15.40 4.44 -0.14
N VAL A 5 -15.54 3.16 0.19
CA VAL A 5 -15.55 2.07 -0.81
C VAL A 5 -16.99 1.93 -1.29
N VAL A 6 -17.34 2.52 -2.43
CA VAL A 6 -18.71 2.45 -2.98
C VAL A 6 -18.66 2.23 -4.49
N ARG A 7 -18.71 0.97 -4.95
CA ARG A 7 -19.53 0.48 -6.08
C ARG A 7 -19.06 -0.90 -6.58
N LYS A 8 -20.03 -1.71 -7.01
CA LYS A 8 -19.85 -2.93 -7.82
C LYS A 8 -19.32 -2.50 -9.19
N CYS A 9 -18.20 -3.07 -9.65
CA CYS A 9 -17.64 -2.78 -10.97
C CYS A 9 -18.58 -3.27 -12.08
N GLY A 10 -19.27 -2.34 -12.70
CA GLY A 10 -19.91 -2.53 -14.00
C GLY A 10 -19.40 -1.47 -14.96
N LYS A 11 -18.69 -1.89 -16.02
CA LYS A 11 -18.42 -1.15 -17.27
C LYS A 11 -17.65 0.18 -17.24
N ASP A 12 -16.96 0.57 -16.17
CA ASP A 12 -16.25 1.86 -16.14
C ASP A 12 -14.72 1.80 -16.35
N ASN A 13 -14.26 2.74 -17.18
CA ASN A 13 -12.90 2.89 -17.73
C ASN A 13 -11.83 3.16 -16.64
N PRO A 14 -10.65 2.52 -16.72
CA PRO A 14 -9.63 2.62 -15.69
C PRO A 14 -8.96 3.99 -15.44
N ARG A 15 -9.45 5.10 -16.01
CA ARG A 15 -8.80 6.42 -15.94
C ARG A 15 -9.32 7.34 -14.83
N ARG A 16 -10.35 6.94 -14.09
CA ARG A 16 -11.05 7.81 -13.11
C ARG A 16 -10.67 7.60 -11.64
N TRP A 17 -9.81 6.65 -11.30
CA TRP A 17 -9.66 6.11 -9.93
C TRP A 17 -9.05 7.02 -8.86
N LEU A 18 -8.83 8.32 -9.09
CA LEU A 18 -8.33 9.23 -8.05
C LEU A 18 -8.70 10.71 -8.23
N GLN A 19 -9.62 11.04 -9.14
CA GLN A 19 -10.14 12.40 -9.27
C GLN A 19 -11.20 12.70 -8.19
N ASP A 20 -11.98 11.69 -7.75
CA ASP A 20 -13.16 11.89 -6.91
C ASP A 20 -13.07 11.28 -5.50
N ARG A 21 -11.97 11.50 -4.77
CA ARG A 21 -11.95 11.30 -3.30
C ARG A 21 -12.37 9.89 -2.79
N THR A 22 -12.30 8.88 -3.65
CA THR A 22 -12.88 7.54 -3.45
C THR A 22 -11.90 6.51 -4.01
N ILE A 23 -11.39 5.61 -3.16
CA ILE A 23 -10.64 4.44 -3.61
C ILE A 23 -11.64 3.31 -3.77
N PHE A 24 -11.83 2.84 -4.99
CA PHE A 24 -12.77 1.76 -5.29
C PHE A 24 -12.03 0.43 -5.28
N ALA A 25 -12.38 -0.49 -4.38
CA ALA A 25 -11.95 -1.89 -4.45
C ALA A 25 -12.95 -2.69 -5.31
N CYS A 26 -12.44 -3.46 -6.26
CA CYS A 26 -13.25 -4.21 -7.22
C CYS A 26 -13.23 -5.71 -6.89
N LEU A 27 -14.21 -6.21 -6.13
CA LEU A 27 -14.39 -7.65 -5.88
C LEU A 27 -15.59 -8.13 -6.71
N SER A 28 -15.34 -8.95 -7.74
CA SER A 28 -16.41 -9.57 -8.56
C SER A 28 -16.28 -11.09 -8.54
N ASN A 29 -17.41 -11.82 -8.54
CA ASN A 29 -17.44 -13.29 -8.52
C ASN A 29 -17.06 -13.96 -9.86
N HIS A 30 -16.48 -13.23 -10.82
CA HIS A 30 -16.14 -13.71 -12.17
C HIS A 30 -14.63 -13.79 -12.45
N TYR A 31 -13.78 -13.85 -11.43
CA TYR A 31 -12.32 -13.88 -11.61
C TYR A 31 -11.69 -15.26 -11.78
N LEU A 32 -12.33 -16.35 -11.33
CA LEU A 32 -11.68 -17.67 -11.27
C LEU A 32 -11.35 -18.27 -12.65
N LEU A 33 -12.19 -18.03 -13.67
CA LEU A 33 -11.96 -18.48 -15.05
C LEU A 33 -11.00 -17.57 -15.83
N TYR A 34 -10.84 -16.30 -15.41
CA TYR A 34 -9.97 -15.32 -16.08
C TYR A 34 -8.51 -15.42 -15.65
N LEU A 35 -8.23 -15.87 -14.42
CA LEU A 35 -6.87 -15.95 -13.88
C LEU A 35 -5.95 -16.90 -14.66
N ILE A 36 -6.50 -17.95 -15.27
CA ILE A 36 -5.74 -18.93 -16.06
C ILE A 36 -5.20 -18.31 -17.37
N SER A 37 -5.83 -17.24 -17.86
CA SER A 37 -5.43 -16.48 -19.06
C SER A 37 -4.94 -15.07 -18.74
N PHE A 38 -4.88 -14.68 -17.46
CA PHE A 38 -4.51 -13.32 -17.06
C PHE A 38 -3.00 -13.19 -17.03
N GLN A 39 -2.43 -12.85 -18.19
CA GLN A 39 -1.04 -12.47 -18.31
C GLN A 39 -0.97 -10.97 -18.59
N LYS A 40 -0.20 -10.25 -17.76
CA LYS A 40 0.04 -8.83 -17.95
C LYS A 40 1.50 -8.60 -18.33
N GLU A 41 1.70 -7.76 -19.33
CA GLU A 41 3.03 -7.37 -19.77
C GLU A 41 3.83 -6.81 -18.58
N PRO A 42 5.03 -7.34 -18.29
CA PRO A 42 5.87 -6.84 -17.23
C PRO A 42 6.14 -5.34 -17.39
N ASN A 43 6.18 -4.61 -16.28
CA ASN A 43 6.45 -3.17 -16.23
C ASN A 43 5.45 -2.28 -17.00
N SER A 44 4.28 -2.80 -17.38
CA SER A 44 3.24 -2.03 -18.08
C SER A 44 2.36 -1.21 -17.14
N ALA A 45 2.30 -1.54 -15.85
CA ALA A 45 1.42 -0.87 -14.90
C ALA A 45 2.03 0.40 -14.32
N LEU A 46 1.27 1.50 -14.43
CA LEU A 46 1.66 2.81 -13.88
C LEU A 46 1.16 3.04 -12.45
N GLY A 47 -0.02 2.52 -12.11
CA GLY A 47 -0.72 2.77 -10.84
C GLY A 47 -1.32 4.18 -10.71
N GLY A 48 -2.14 4.35 -9.67
CA GLY A 48 -2.77 5.62 -9.36
C GLY A 48 -1.77 6.67 -8.87
N PRO A 49 -2.07 7.98 -8.97
CA PRO A 49 -1.18 9.09 -8.60
C PRO A 49 -1.01 9.28 -7.08
N TYR A 50 -0.55 8.24 -6.38
CA TYR A 50 -0.28 8.22 -4.95
C TYR A 50 0.83 7.22 -4.62
N LEU A 51 1.47 7.43 -3.47
CA LEU A 51 2.37 6.47 -2.84
C LEU A 51 1.56 5.62 -1.86
N ALA A 52 1.84 4.33 -1.77
CA ALA A 52 1.34 3.49 -0.70
C ALA A 52 2.48 3.10 0.24
N ALA A 53 2.24 3.27 1.53
CA ALA A 53 3.15 2.87 2.59
C ALA A 53 2.46 1.85 3.49
N HIS A 54 3.11 0.70 3.71
CA HIS A 54 2.69 -0.26 4.72
C HIS A 54 3.64 -0.20 5.93
N LEU A 55 3.10 0.24 7.07
CA LEU A 55 3.82 0.36 8.34
C LEU A 55 3.23 -0.63 9.34
N ARG A 56 3.95 -1.74 9.59
CA ARG A 56 3.62 -2.70 10.63
C ARG A 56 4.23 -2.23 11.96
N ARG A 57 3.38 -1.97 12.94
CA ARG A 57 3.70 -1.38 14.25
C ARG A 57 3.44 -2.41 15.35
N GLN A 58 2.61 -2.09 16.35
CA GLN A 58 2.22 -2.96 17.48
C GLN A 58 3.34 -3.90 17.99
N ASP A 59 3.07 -5.20 18.03
CA ASP A 59 3.97 -6.27 18.49
C ASP A 59 5.23 -6.35 17.63
N TYR A 60 5.08 -6.15 16.32
CA TYR A 60 6.16 -6.23 15.36
C TYR A 60 7.23 -5.15 15.61
N ALA A 61 6.83 -3.90 15.84
CA ALA A 61 7.76 -2.82 16.17
C ALA A 61 8.45 -3.04 17.52
N ARG A 62 7.79 -3.68 18.49
CA ARG A 62 8.39 -4.00 19.79
C ARG A 62 9.49 -5.07 19.67
N ASN A 63 9.28 -6.06 18.81
CA ASN A 63 10.18 -7.20 18.64
C ASN A 63 11.25 -6.98 17.56
N ASN A 64 11.02 -6.07 16.60
CA ASN A 64 11.92 -5.79 15.46
C ASN A 64 12.35 -4.32 15.43
N ARG A 65 12.66 -3.73 16.59
CA ARG A 65 12.98 -2.29 16.73
C ARG A 65 14.08 -1.79 15.79
N LYS A 66 15.01 -2.67 15.41
CA LYS A 66 16.12 -2.32 14.50
C LYS A 66 15.68 -2.19 13.05
N ASP A 67 14.67 -2.93 12.62
CA ASP A 67 14.19 -2.98 11.24
C ASP A 67 12.96 -2.10 10.98
N VAL A 68 12.34 -1.57 12.03
CA VAL A 68 11.15 -0.71 11.94
C VAL A 68 11.53 0.74 12.25
N PRO A 69 11.28 1.69 11.35
CA PRO A 69 11.59 3.09 11.61
C PRO A 69 10.71 3.67 12.73
N SER A 70 11.20 4.75 13.35
CA SER A 70 10.31 5.69 14.08
C SER A 70 9.27 6.31 13.13
N LEU A 71 8.20 6.89 13.69
CA LEU A 71 7.19 7.59 12.88
C LEU A 71 7.79 8.78 12.13
N GLU A 72 8.71 9.51 12.76
CA GLU A 72 9.43 10.63 12.15
C GLU A 72 10.28 10.15 10.96
N ASN A 73 11.04 9.07 11.11
CA ASN A 73 11.86 8.55 10.01
C ASN A 73 11.03 7.89 8.91
N ALA A 74 9.94 7.21 9.26
CA ALA A 74 8.95 6.75 8.28
C ALA A 74 8.42 7.94 7.46
N ALA A 75 8.07 9.05 8.11
CA ALA A 75 7.65 10.27 7.42
C ALA A 75 8.76 10.84 6.52
N LYS A 76 10.01 10.90 6.98
CA LYS A 76 11.15 11.34 6.14
C LYS A 76 11.29 10.47 4.87
N HIS A 77 11.21 9.16 5.01
CA HIS A 77 11.23 8.23 3.87
C HIS A 77 10.06 8.49 2.90
N ILE A 78 8.84 8.61 3.43
CA ILE A 78 7.65 8.91 2.64
C ILE A 78 7.81 10.24 1.90
N ILE A 79 8.24 11.32 2.57
CA ILE A 79 8.43 12.64 1.97
C ILE A 79 9.48 12.60 0.85
N LYS A 80 10.60 11.92 1.07
CA LYS A 80 11.66 11.75 0.07
C LYS A 80 11.11 11.07 -1.19
N LEU A 81 10.32 10.01 -1.03
CA LEU A 81 9.71 9.29 -2.14
C LEU A 81 8.61 10.09 -2.84
N LEU A 82 7.74 10.78 -2.09
CA LEU A 82 6.73 11.67 -2.65
C LEU A 82 7.35 12.76 -3.52
N LYS A 83 8.44 13.39 -3.05
CA LYS A 83 9.20 14.36 -3.86
C LYS A 83 9.82 13.73 -5.10
N LYS A 84 10.54 12.61 -4.93
CA LYS A 84 11.22 11.89 -6.02
C LYS A 84 10.26 11.50 -7.15
N HIS A 85 9.06 11.04 -6.80
CA HIS A 85 8.06 10.55 -7.76
C HIS A 85 7.01 11.60 -8.13
N LYS A 86 7.17 12.86 -7.68
CA LYS A 86 6.24 13.98 -7.93
C LYS A 86 4.80 13.66 -7.53
N LEU A 87 4.63 13.03 -6.37
CA LEU A 87 3.34 12.62 -5.82
C LEU A 87 2.92 13.55 -4.66
N LYS A 88 1.61 13.78 -4.53
CA LYS A 88 1.03 14.60 -3.46
C LYS A 88 0.20 13.82 -2.44
N LYS A 89 -0.20 12.60 -2.81
CA LYS A 89 -1.08 11.73 -2.03
C LYS A 89 -0.31 10.52 -1.51
N VAL A 90 -0.55 10.16 -0.27
CA VAL A 90 -0.03 8.94 0.34
C VAL A 90 -1.15 8.16 1.02
N PHE A 91 -1.21 6.86 0.78
CA PHE A 91 -2.06 5.93 1.50
C PHE A 91 -1.23 5.14 2.53
N ILE A 92 -1.72 5.08 3.77
CA ILE A 92 -1.07 4.38 4.88
C ILE A 92 -1.91 3.16 5.28
N ALA A 93 -1.37 1.97 5.00
CA ALA A 93 -1.82 0.71 5.58
C ALA A 93 -1.03 0.45 6.85
N THR A 94 -1.71 0.36 8.00
CA THR A 94 -1.04 0.17 9.29
C THR A 94 -1.98 -0.43 10.31
N ASP A 95 -1.42 -1.21 11.23
CA ASP A 95 -2.06 -1.69 12.46
C ASP A 95 -1.82 -0.73 13.64
N ALA A 96 -1.22 0.45 13.41
CA ALA A 96 -0.95 1.43 14.44
C ALA A 96 -2.24 1.97 15.09
N PRO A 97 -2.22 2.29 16.39
CA PRO A 97 -3.34 2.97 17.04
C PRO A 97 -3.53 4.39 16.49
N ASN A 98 -4.74 4.94 16.64
CA ASN A 98 -5.13 6.24 16.09
C ASN A 98 -4.20 7.40 16.47
N PHE A 99 -3.56 7.37 17.65
CA PHE A 99 -2.63 8.42 18.06
C PHE A 99 -1.33 8.40 17.25
N GLU A 100 -0.77 7.22 16.94
CA GLU A 100 0.42 7.09 16.07
C GLU A 100 0.07 7.52 14.64
N ILE A 101 -1.13 7.19 14.15
CA ILE A 101 -1.62 7.64 12.84
C ILE A 101 -1.73 9.17 12.79
N LYS A 102 -2.19 9.79 13.88
CA LYS A 102 -2.28 11.26 13.99
C LYS A 102 -0.88 11.89 13.98
N GLU A 103 0.03 11.37 14.80
CA GLU A 103 1.42 11.83 14.85
C GLU A 103 2.12 11.71 13.48
N LEU A 104 1.95 10.59 12.79
CA LEU A 104 2.46 10.41 11.43
C LEU A 104 1.89 11.44 10.44
N LYS A 105 0.60 11.78 10.57
CA LYS A 105 -0.04 12.82 9.74
C LYS A 105 0.53 14.21 10.03
N ASP A 106 0.86 14.51 11.27
CA ASP A 106 1.45 15.79 11.66
C ASP A 106 2.83 15.98 10.98
N TYR A 107 3.66 14.93 10.94
CA TYR A 107 4.93 14.92 10.18
C TYR A 107 4.72 15.04 8.66
N LEU A 108 3.55 14.65 8.15
CA LEU A 108 3.20 14.66 6.72
C LEU A 108 2.28 15.82 6.31
N SER A 109 2.18 16.87 7.14
CA SER A 109 1.25 18.01 6.98
C SER A 109 1.25 18.71 5.61
N GLY A 110 2.33 18.61 4.83
CA GLY A 110 2.43 19.14 3.45
C GLY A 110 1.83 18.24 2.36
N TYR A 111 1.23 17.11 2.71
CA TYR A 111 0.72 16.09 1.78
C TYR A 111 -0.69 15.61 2.15
N GLU A 112 -1.39 15.04 1.18
CA GLU A 112 -2.69 14.42 1.43
C GLU A 112 -2.50 12.99 1.93
N VAL A 113 -2.75 12.78 3.23
CA VAL A 113 -2.59 11.47 3.88
C VAL A 113 -3.95 10.76 4.02
N TYR A 114 -4.02 9.56 3.46
CA TYR A 114 -5.19 8.70 3.47
C TYR A 114 -4.91 7.43 4.29
N HIS A 115 -5.92 6.99 5.02
CA HIS A 115 -5.94 5.73 5.77
C HIS A 115 -7.37 5.21 5.72
N TYR A 116 -7.54 3.91 5.45
CA TYR A 116 -8.87 3.32 5.36
C TYR A 116 -9.41 3.05 6.75
N VAL A 117 -10.56 3.65 7.06
CA VAL A 117 -11.31 3.35 8.28
C VAL A 117 -12.58 2.62 7.85
N PRO A 118 -12.68 1.31 8.10
CA PRO A 118 -13.80 0.53 7.62
C PRO A 118 -15.11 1.00 8.30
N PRO A 119 -16.20 1.18 7.54
CA PRO A 119 -17.52 1.30 8.12
C PRO A 119 -17.83 0.07 8.99
N LYS A 120 -18.60 0.24 10.08
CA LYS A 120 -18.97 -0.85 10.99
C LYS A 120 -19.53 -2.08 10.25
N ALA A 121 -20.42 -1.87 9.29
CA ALA A 121 -20.99 -2.95 8.47
C ALA A 121 -19.92 -3.69 7.63
N VAL A 122 -18.87 -3.01 7.16
CA VAL A 122 -17.77 -3.68 6.44
C VAL A 122 -16.96 -4.51 7.41
N LEU A 123 -16.64 -3.97 8.58
CA LEU A 123 -15.90 -4.69 9.62
C LEU A 123 -16.67 -5.94 10.10
N GLU A 124 -17.98 -5.84 10.30
CA GLU A 124 -18.82 -6.97 10.70
C GLU A 124 -18.91 -8.05 9.62
N ASN A 125 -19.01 -7.66 8.35
CA ASN A 125 -19.16 -8.60 7.24
C ASN A 125 -17.84 -9.27 6.81
N PHE A 126 -16.74 -8.53 6.84
CA PHE A 126 -15.45 -8.97 6.27
C PHE A 126 -14.39 -9.27 7.34
N MET A 127 -14.68 -8.93 8.60
CA MET A 127 -13.75 -9.05 9.74
C MET A 127 -12.42 -8.33 9.48
N ASP A 128 -11.47 -8.44 10.40
CA ASP A 128 -10.16 -7.81 10.28
C ASP A 128 -9.38 -8.32 9.06
N GLY A 129 -9.52 -9.62 8.74
CA GLY A 129 -8.86 -10.24 7.59
C GLY A 129 -9.32 -9.65 6.25
N GLY A 130 -10.61 -9.43 6.06
CA GLY A 130 -11.10 -8.83 4.82
C GLY A 130 -10.82 -7.33 4.73
N VAL A 131 -10.78 -6.61 5.85
CA VAL A 131 -10.29 -5.22 5.88
C VAL A 131 -8.81 -5.16 5.47
N ALA A 132 -7.99 -6.11 5.94
CA ALA A 132 -6.58 -6.22 5.54
C ALA A 132 -6.42 -6.46 4.02
N ILE A 133 -7.30 -7.24 3.39
CA ILE A 133 -7.31 -7.42 1.93
C ILE A 133 -7.62 -6.10 1.20
N ILE A 134 -8.52 -5.28 1.72
CA ILE A 134 -8.82 -3.95 1.14
C ILE A 134 -7.55 -3.09 1.18
N ASP A 135 -6.86 -3.03 2.32
CA ASP A 135 -5.61 -2.27 2.43
C ASP A 135 -4.53 -2.78 1.47
N GLN A 136 -4.34 -4.10 1.37
CA GLN A 136 -3.41 -4.71 0.43
C GLN A 136 -3.74 -4.35 -1.02
N TRP A 137 -5.02 -4.42 -1.38
CA TRP A 137 -5.49 -4.10 -2.73
C TRP A 137 -5.22 -2.63 -3.06
N ILE A 138 -5.49 -1.70 -2.13
CA ILE A 138 -5.18 -0.29 -2.31
C ILE A 138 -3.66 -0.11 -2.48
N CYS A 139 -2.86 -0.70 -1.60
CA CYS A 139 -1.40 -0.62 -1.70
C CYS A 139 -0.87 -1.16 -3.04
N ALA A 140 -1.45 -2.25 -3.54
CA ALA A 140 -1.04 -2.86 -4.80
C ALA A 140 -1.28 -1.96 -6.02
N HIS A 141 -2.24 -1.03 -5.96
CA HIS A 141 -2.58 -0.14 -7.09
C HIS A 141 -1.88 1.23 -7.05
N ALA A 142 -0.99 1.47 -6.10
CA ALA A 142 -0.22 2.72 -6.01
C ALA A 142 0.86 2.84 -7.07
N ARG A 143 1.25 4.07 -7.43
CA ARG A 143 2.39 4.30 -8.35
C ARG A 143 3.71 3.83 -7.76
N TYR A 144 3.87 3.99 -6.44
CA TYR A 144 5.03 3.52 -5.71
C TYR A 144 4.58 2.85 -4.43
N PHE A 145 5.18 1.71 -4.10
CA PHE A 145 4.95 1.01 -2.84
C PHE A 145 6.23 0.92 -2.02
N ILE A 146 6.10 1.14 -0.71
CA ILE A 146 7.12 0.88 0.30
C ILE A 146 6.48 0.15 1.49
N GLY A 147 7.06 -0.95 1.92
CA GLY A 147 6.55 -1.77 3.01
C GLY A 147 7.47 -1.82 4.23
N THR A 148 7.02 -2.54 5.25
CA THR A 148 7.87 -2.90 6.39
C THR A 148 8.67 -4.16 6.05
N GLY A 149 9.95 -4.21 6.46
CA GLY A 149 10.81 -5.38 6.30
C GLY A 149 10.19 -6.65 6.91
N THR A 150 10.50 -7.82 6.35
CA THR A 150 10.05 -9.16 6.80
C THR A 150 8.55 -9.34 7.13
N SER A 151 7.69 -8.40 6.73
CA SER A 151 6.26 -8.49 6.97
C SER A 151 5.55 -9.29 5.88
N THR A 152 4.85 -10.36 6.28
CA THR A 152 4.03 -11.17 5.37
C THR A 152 2.94 -10.35 4.67
N PHE A 153 2.43 -9.30 5.32
CA PHE A 153 1.49 -8.36 4.70
C PHE A 153 2.13 -7.60 3.53
N SER A 154 3.36 -7.10 3.69
CA SER A 154 4.12 -6.47 2.59
C SER A 154 4.39 -7.47 1.46
N PHE A 155 4.68 -8.73 1.79
CA PHE A 155 4.98 -9.76 0.79
C PHE A 155 3.79 -10.02 -0.14
N ARG A 156 2.56 -10.08 0.40
CA ARG A 156 1.35 -10.22 -0.42
C ARG A 156 1.13 -9.03 -1.35
N ILE A 157 1.47 -7.81 -0.92
CA ILE A 157 1.44 -6.64 -1.78
C ILE A 157 2.51 -6.73 -2.88
N HIS A 158 3.71 -7.22 -2.58
CA HIS A 158 4.75 -7.41 -3.60
C HIS A 158 4.31 -8.38 -4.70
N GLU A 159 3.74 -9.53 -4.30
CA GLU A 159 3.22 -10.55 -5.21
C GLU A 159 2.09 -9.99 -6.08
N GLU A 160 1.09 -9.34 -5.47
CA GLU A 160 -0.03 -8.73 -6.19
C GLU A 160 0.46 -7.69 -7.22
N ARG A 161 1.44 -6.86 -6.84
CA ARG A 161 2.03 -5.87 -7.75
C ARG A 161 2.77 -6.50 -8.91
N GLN A 162 3.44 -7.63 -8.70
CA GLN A 162 4.04 -8.39 -9.80
C GLN A 162 2.97 -8.94 -10.75
N ILE A 163 1.90 -9.54 -10.21
CA ILE A 163 0.78 -10.06 -11.01
C ILE A 163 0.15 -8.94 -11.84
N LEU A 164 0.03 -7.75 -11.26
CA LEU A 164 -0.49 -6.56 -11.92
C LEU A 164 0.49 -5.92 -12.91
N GLY A 165 1.72 -6.41 -13.07
CA GLY A 165 2.70 -5.94 -14.05
C GLY A 165 3.39 -4.62 -13.66
N PHE A 166 3.54 -4.33 -12.37
CA PHE A 166 4.31 -3.16 -11.91
C PHE A 166 5.82 -3.40 -11.99
N ASP A 167 6.57 -2.33 -12.26
CA ASP A 167 8.03 -2.35 -12.21
C ASP A 167 8.53 -2.81 -10.83
N PRO A 168 9.43 -3.81 -10.75
CA PRO A 168 10.06 -4.24 -9.50
C PRO A 168 10.64 -3.09 -8.67
N LYS A 169 11.21 -2.06 -9.32
CA LYS A 169 11.76 -0.85 -8.65
C LYS A 169 10.68 -0.05 -7.91
N MET A 170 9.44 -0.12 -8.37
CA MET A 170 8.29 0.55 -7.75
C MET A 170 7.57 -0.36 -6.74
N THR A 171 8.08 -1.57 -6.51
CA THR A 171 7.40 -2.65 -5.76
C THR A 171 8.21 -3.13 -4.57
N TYR A 172 9.45 -3.58 -4.79
CA TYR A 172 10.28 -4.18 -3.75
C TYR A 172 11.07 -3.11 -3.00
N ASN A 173 10.39 -2.39 -2.11
CA ASN A 173 11.00 -1.36 -1.29
C ASN A 173 10.61 -1.55 0.17
N ARG A 174 11.56 -1.43 1.09
CA ARG A 174 11.27 -1.40 2.53
C ARG A 174 11.68 -0.09 3.19
N PHE A 175 10.98 0.25 4.26
CA PHE A 175 11.52 1.20 5.23
C PHE A 175 12.79 0.62 5.85
N CYS A 176 13.86 1.40 5.88
CA CYS A 176 15.03 1.10 6.72
C CYS A 176 14.73 1.52 8.16
N GLY A 177 15.31 0.81 9.12
CA GLY A 177 15.28 1.23 10.52
C GLY A 177 16.26 2.37 10.83
N GLU A 178 16.26 2.77 12.09
CA GLU A 178 17.09 3.85 12.62
C GLU A 178 18.59 3.57 12.39
N GLY A 179 19.31 4.53 11.80
CA GLY A 179 20.76 4.41 11.56
C GLY A 179 21.16 3.56 10.35
N GLU A 180 20.21 2.90 9.67
CA GLU A 180 20.48 2.03 8.51
C GLU A 180 20.07 2.65 7.16
N GLU A 181 19.74 3.94 7.13
CA GLU A 181 19.19 4.65 5.96
C GLU A 181 20.00 4.48 4.66
N LYS A 182 21.30 4.18 4.77
CA LYS A 182 22.21 4.01 3.64
C LYS A 182 22.45 2.55 3.26
N ASN A 183 22.35 1.62 4.21
CA ASN A 183 22.86 0.24 4.08
C ASN A 183 21.86 -0.81 4.58
N CYS A 184 20.55 -0.58 4.41
CA CYS A 184 19.54 -1.57 4.76
C CYS A 184 19.21 -2.48 3.57
N ASP A 185 19.20 -3.79 3.79
CA ASP A 185 18.88 -4.78 2.76
C ASP A 185 17.49 -4.53 2.19
N GLN A 186 17.35 -4.60 0.86
CA GLN A 186 16.05 -4.48 0.22
C GLN A 186 15.40 -5.87 0.06
N PRO A 187 14.05 -5.95 -0.02
CA PRO A 187 13.37 -7.21 -0.28
C PRO A 187 13.88 -7.85 -1.57
N SER A 188 14.07 -9.17 -1.54
CA SER A 188 14.41 -9.93 -2.75
C SER A 188 13.35 -9.74 -3.84
N VAL A 189 13.80 -9.55 -5.07
CA VAL A 189 12.93 -9.42 -6.24
C VAL A 189 12.55 -10.81 -6.74
N TRP A 190 11.25 -11.08 -6.80
CA TRP A 190 10.69 -12.36 -7.26
C TRP A 190 9.87 -12.15 -8.52
N ASN A 191 10.52 -12.22 -9.68
CA ASN A 191 9.83 -12.07 -10.95
C ASN A 191 8.90 -13.26 -11.21
N ILE A 192 7.67 -12.98 -11.65
CA ILE A 192 6.75 -14.01 -12.10
C ILE A 192 7.32 -14.67 -13.36
N ARG A 193 7.29 -16.00 -13.38
CA ARG A 193 7.43 -16.80 -14.59
C ARG A 193 6.05 -17.34 -14.94
N TRP A 194 5.61 -17.04 -16.15
CA TRP A 194 4.35 -17.51 -16.72
C TRP A 194 4.55 -18.89 -17.35
#